data_AF-A0A927BC60-F1
#
_entry.id   AF-A0A927BC60-F1
#
_cell.length_a   1.000
_cell.length_b   1.000
_cell.length_c   1.000
_cell.angle_alpha   90.00
_cell.angle_beta   90.00
_cell.angle_gamma   90.00
#
_symmetry.space_group_name_H-M   'P 1'
#
loop_
_entity.id
_entity.type
_entity.pdbx_description
1 polymer ?
#
loop_
_entity_poly.entity_id
_entity_poly.type
_entity_poly.pdbx_seq_one_letter_code
_entity_poly.pdbx_strand_id
1 'polypeptide(L)'
;MENANELRRLLVADKREDYDFATYIKSNEAAVDFVMDRYHMYDVYETRLGLSKTVTHEHYEGVEEVVSALKTTHFAKVRLLEFEFYEEIAVVFTDESGRFLLGCIFLPRMID
;
A
#
# COMPACT_ATOMS: atom_id res chain seq x y z
N MET A 1 0.50 -20.83 -1.92
CA MET A 1 1.05 -19.50 -2.18
C MET A 1 -0.12 -18.58 -2.46
N GLU A 2 -0.29 -17.57 -1.62
CA GLU A 2 -1.36 -16.59 -1.78
C GLU A 2 -1.21 -15.85 -3.10
N ASN A 3 -2.35 -15.47 -3.67
CA ASN A 3 -2.42 -14.80 -4.95
C ASN A 3 -2.73 -13.32 -4.70
N ALA A 4 -1.95 -12.40 -5.25
CA ALA A 4 -2.18 -10.95 -5.15
C ALA A 4 -3.60 -10.54 -5.59
N ASN A 5 -4.28 -11.37 -6.39
CA ASN A 5 -5.69 -11.21 -6.73
C ASN A 5 -6.64 -11.20 -5.52
N GLU A 6 -6.32 -11.89 -4.43
CA GLU A 6 -7.11 -11.87 -3.21
C GLU A 6 -7.06 -10.48 -2.55
N LEU A 7 -5.86 -9.92 -2.41
CA LEU A 7 -5.69 -8.56 -1.91
C LEU A 7 -6.40 -7.55 -2.84
N ARG A 8 -6.21 -7.64 -4.17
CA ARG A 8 -6.93 -6.78 -5.13
C ARG A 8 -8.45 -6.86 -4.98
N ARG A 9 -9.02 -8.05 -4.74
CA ARG A 9 -10.47 -8.21 -4.49
C ARG A 9 -10.91 -7.50 -3.21
N LEU A 10 -10.11 -7.57 -2.15
CA LEU A 10 -10.37 -6.84 -0.89
C LEU A 10 -10.32 -5.32 -1.09
N LEU A 11 -9.47 -4.83 -2.01
CA LEU A 11 -9.34 -3.41 -2.33
C LEU A 11 -10.49 -2.87 -3.22
N VAL A 12 -11.04 -3.70 -4.12
CA VAL A 12 -12.13 -3.31 -5.06
C VAL A 12 -13.51 -3.37 -4.43
N ALA A 13 -13.72 -4.23 -3.43
CA ALA A 13 -14.97 -4.26 -2.68
C ALA A 13 -15.07 -2.97 -1.85
N ASP A 14 -15.89 -2.02 -2.32
CA ASP A 14 -16.13 -0.68 -1.75
C ASP A 14 -16.69 -0.72 -0.32
N LYS A 15 -15.87 -1.16 0.64
CA LYS A 15 -16.19 -1.31 2.05
C LYS A 15 -14.97 -1.00 2.90
N ARG A 16 -14.62 0.28 2.89
CA ARG A 16 -13.65 0.88 3.82
C ARG A 16 -14.06 0.79 5.29
N GLU A 17 -15.21 0.17 5.61
CA GLU A 17 -15.75 0.19 6.96
C GLU A 17 -16.00 -1.14 7.66
N ASP A 18 -16.13 -2.33 7.03
CA ASP A 18 -16.67 -3.45 7.84
C ASP A 18 -16.26 -4.91 7.54
N TYR A 19 -15.40 -5.25 6.56
CA TYR A 19 -14.98 -6.66 6.46
C TYR A 19 -13.56 -6.89 5.91
N ASP A 20 -12.82 -7.67 6.71
CA ASP A 20 -11.64 -8.50 6.45
C ASP A 20 -10.26 -7.92 6.15
N PHE A 21 -10.06 -6.62 5.95
CA PHE A 21 -8.67 -6.15 5.75
C PHE A 21 -7.81 -6.26 7.03
N ALA A 22 -8.36 -5.87 8.19
CA ALA A 22 -7.68 -6.05 9.47
C ALA A 22 -7.50 -7.55 9.85
N THR A 23 -8.40 -8.42 9.38
CA THR A 23 -8.24 -9.88 9.54
C THR A 23 -7.15 -10.40 8.61
N TYR A 24 -7.09 -9.92 7.37
CA TYR A 24 -6.06 -10.26 6.40
C TYR A 24 -4.68 -9.93 6.97
N ILE A 25 -4.48 -8.69 7.47
CA ILE A 25 -3.23 -8.29 8.12
C ILE A 25 -2.88 -9.20 9.31
N LYS A 26 -3.87 -9.64 10.10
CA LYS A 26 -3.62 -10.52 11.25
C LYS A 26 -3.33 -11.96 10.85
N SER A 27 -3.85 -12.39 9.71
CA SER A 27 -3.74 -13.77 9.22
C SER A 27 -2.50 -13.97 8.36
N ASN A 28 -1.95 -12.88 7.82
CA ASN A 28 -0.79 -12.88 6.96
C ASN A 28 0.38 -12.10 7.55
N GLU A 29 1.55 -12.72 7.55
CA GLU A 29 2.78 -12.12 8.02
C GLU A 29 3.32 -11.16 6.96
N ALA A 30 3.40 -9.87 7.30
CA ALA A 30 4.04 -8.87 6.45
C ALA A 30 5.56 -9.02 6.54
N ALA A 31 6.25 -8.99 5.40
CA ALA A 31 7.72 -8.99 5.33
C ALA A 31 8.31 -7.71 5.94
N VAL A 32 7.55 -6.60 5.84
CA VAL A 32 7.87 -5.31 6.44
C VAL A 32 6.62 -4.78 7.14
N ASP A 33 6.77 -4.32 8.39
CA ASP A 33 5.73 -3.61 9.15
C ASP A 33 6.37 -2.46 9.93
N PHE A 34 6.04 -1.21 9.56
CA PHE A 34 6.45 -0.05 10.35
C PHE A 34 5.44 1.10 10.29
N VAL A 35 5.52 1.95 11.31
CA VAL A 35 4.72 3.18 11.44
C VAL A 35 5.64 4.39 11.35
N MET A 36 5.23 5.40 10.58
CA MET A 36 5.96 6.66 10.47
C MET A 36 5.03 7.86 10.27
N ASP A 37 5.59 9.06 10.37
CA ASP A 37 4.87 10.30 10.11
C ASP A 37 4.36 10.34 8.67
N ARG A 38 3.06 10.65 8.51
CA ARG A 38 2.38 10.67 7.22
C ARG A 38 3.09 11.54 6.20
N TYR A 39 3.55 12.72 6.62
CA TYR A 39 4.23 13.66 5.71
C TYR A 39 5.55 13.09 5.18
N HIS A 40 6.29 12.35 6.00
CA HIS A 40 7.50 11.68 5.53
C HIS A 40 7.16 10.61 4.49
N MET A 41 6.10 9.83 4.73
CA MET A 41 5.61 8.85 3.76
C MET A 41 5.15 9.53 2.45
N TYR A 42 4.43 10.66 2.56
CA TYR A 42 4.01 11.45 1.41
C TYR A 42 5.21 11.92 0.57
N ASP A 43 6.23 12.51 1.20
CA ASP A 43 7.41 13.05 0.51
C ASP A 43 8.15 11.94 -0.27
N VAL A 44 8.30 10.76 0.34
CA VAL A 44 8.95 9.60 -0.29
C VAL A 44 8.16 9.14 -1.52
N TYR A 45 6.85 8.95 -1.40
CA TYR A 45 6.04 8.38 -2.48
C TYR A 45 5.65 9.41 -3.55
N GLU A 46 5.52 10.68 -3.22
CA GLU A 46 5.39 11.77 -4.20
C GLU A 46 6.65 11.85 -5.07
N THR A 47 7.84 11.78 -4.44
CA THR A 47 9.11 11.77 -5.17
C THR A 47 9.19 10.56 -6.11
N ARG A 48 8.83 9.36 -5.61
CA ARG A 48 8.80 8.14 -6.44
C ARG A 48 7.81 8.25 -7.60
N LEU A 49 6.61 8.80 -7.38
CA LEU A 49 5.64 9.05 -8.44
C LEU A 49 6.18 10.03 -9.49
N GLY A 50 6.86 11.09 -9.06
CA GLY A 50 7.54 12.04 -9.93
C GLY A 50 8.59 11.34 -10.81
N LEU A 51 9.47 10.54 -10.21
CA LEU A 51 10.50 9.77 -10.93
C LEU A 51 9.89 8.76 -11.91
N SER A 52 8.87 8.02 -11.47
CA SER A 52 8.10 7.08 -12.29
C SER A 52 7.56 7.77 -13.56
N LYS A 53 6.89 8.91 -13.39
CA LYS A 53 6.27 9.65 -14.50
C LYS A 53 7.27 10.31 -15.44
N THR A 54 8.39 10.81 -14.92
CA THR A 54 9.27 11.72 -15.66
C THR A 54 10.58 11.10 -16.11
N VAL A 55 11.04 10.03 -15.47
CA VAL A 55 12.38 9.46 -15.70
C VAL A 55 12.32 8.00 -16.17
N THR A 56 11.63 7.13 -15.42
CA THR A 56 11.66 5.69 -15.71
C THR A 56 10.53 5.22 -16.63
N HIS A 57 9.45 6.01 -16.74
CA HIS A 57 8.20 5.63 -17.42
C HIS A 57 7.55 4.36 -16.85
N GLU A 58 7.95 3.94 -15.64
CA GLU A 58 7.36 2.81 -14.94
C GLU A 58 6.08 3.27 -14.25
N HIS A 59 4.94 2.67 -14.58
CA HIS A 59 3.67 2.99 -13.95
C HIS A 59 3.27 1.88 -12.99
N TYR A 60 3.48 2.10 -11.69
CA TYR A 60 3.04 1.18 -10.66
C TYR A 60 1.57 1.42 -10.30
N GLU A 61 0.81 0.34 -10.27
CA GLU A 61 -0.60 0.35 -9.88
C GLU A 61 -0.75 0.92 -8.46
N GLY A 62 -1.66 1.88 -8.28
CA GLY A 62 -2.04 2.41 -6.96
C GLY A 62 -1.18 3.54 -6.38
N VAL A 63 -0.04 3.91 -7.01
CA VAL A 63 0.83 4.99 -6.47
C VAL A 63 0.12 6.34 -6.41
N GLU A 64 -0.61 6.72 -7.46
CA GLU A 64 -1.33 8.00 -7.49
C GLU A 64 -2.40 8.08 -6.40
N GLU A 65 -3.11 6.98 -6.18
CA GLU A 65 -4.13 6.87 -5.14
C GLU A 65 -3.50 7.01 -3.76
N VAL A 66 -2.41 6.28 -3.49
CA VAL A 66 -1.68 6.35 -2.22
C VAL A 66 -1.14 7.76 -1.98
N VAL A 67 -0.52 8.40 -2.97
CA VAL A 67 -0.01 9.77 -2.82
C VAL A 67 -1.15 10.76 -2.51
N SER A 68 -2.29 10.62 -3.20
CA SER A 68 -3.48 11.43 -2.95
C SER A 68 -4.04 11.20 -1.54
N ALA A 69 -4.14 9.94 -1.09
CA ALA A 69 -4.60 9.58 0.23
C ALA A 69 -3.66 10.07 1.32
N LEU A 70 -2.35 9.89 1.15
CA LEU A 70 -1.32 10.41 2.05
C LEU A 70 -1.34 11.93 2.11
N LYS A 71 -1.70 12.64 1.05
CA LYS A 71 -1.81 14.11 1.06
C LYS A 71 -3.01 14.60 1.87
N THR A 72 -4.13 13.90 1.75
CA THR A 72 -5.47 14.38 2.18
C THR A 72 -5.95 13.77 3.49
N THR A 73 -5.41 12.62 3.91
CA THR A 73 -5.82 11.99 5.15
C THR A 73 -5.44 12.80 6.38
N HIS A 74 -6.26 12.67 7.43
CA HIS A 74 -6.12 13.39 8.69
C HIS A 74 -5.17 12.70 9.69
N PHE A 75 -4.69 11.49 9.37
CA PHE A 75 -3.79 10.77 10.26
C PHE A 75 -2.42 11.46 10.36
N ALA A 76 -1.90 11.58 11.59
CA ALA A 76 -0.55 12.11 11.81
C ALA A 76 0.51 11.08 11.42
N LYS A 77 0.23 9.81 11.70
CA LYS A 77 1.07 8.66 11.38
C LYS A 77 0.33 7.66 10.52
N VAL A 78 1.09 6.96 9.69
CA VAL A 78 0.59 5.90 8.82
C VAL A 78 1.46 4.67 9.01
N ARG A 79 0.85 3.51 8.80
CA ARG A 79 1.52 2.23 8.80
C ARG A 79 1.73 1.77 7.36
N LEU A 80 2.89 1.20 7.11
CA LEU A 80 3.22 0.52 5.87
C LEU A 80 3.41 -0.97 6.16
N LEU A 81 2.75 -1.79 5.34
CA LEU A 81 2.88 -3.23 5.35
C LEU A 81 3.34 -3.71 3.98
N GLU A 82 4.33 -4.59 3.92
CA GLU A 82 4.76 -5.23 2.69
C GLU A 82 4.39 -6.70 2.70
N PHE A 83 3.66 -7.14 1.68
CA PHE A 83 3.32 -8.55 1.47
C PHE A 83 4.01 -9.05 0.20
N GLU A 84 4.77 -10.12 0.34
CA GLU A 84 5.42 -10.78 -0.78
C GLU A 84 4.53 -11.86 -1.37
N PHE A 85 4.22 -11.73 -2.66
CA PHE A 85 3.59 -12.77 -3.45
C PHE A 85 4.59 -13.37 -4.44
N TYR A 86 4.15 -14.38 -5.18
CA TYR A 86 5.02 -15.09 -6.12
C TYR A 86 5.63 -14.18 -7.19
N GLU A 87 4.81 -13.35 -7.83
CA GLU A 87 5.24 -12.50 -8.97
C GLU A 87 5.23 -11.00 -8.63
N GLU A 88 4.75 -10.64 -7.44
CA GLU A 88 4.47 -9.26 -7.07
C GLU A 88 4.74 -9.00 -5.60
N ILE A 89 4.97 -7.74 -5.27
CA ILE A 89 5.01 -7.21 -3.92
C ILE A 89 3.85 -6.23 -3.78
N ALA A 90 3.07 -6.36 -2.70
CA ALA A 90 2.07 -5.36 -2.36
C ALA A 90 2.53 -4.53 -1.17
N VAL A 91 2.57 -3.21 -1.36
CA VAL A 91 2.84 -2.24 -0.31
C VAL A 91 1.53 -1.60 0.09
N VAL A 92 1.05 -1.92 1.29
CA VAL A 92 -0.24 -1.46 1.81
C VAL A 92 -0.05 -0.34 2.83
N PHE A 93 -0.87 0.70 2.71
CA PHE A 93 -0.86 1.86 3.59
C PHE A 93 -2.12 1.89 4.41
N THR A 94 -1.98 2.05 5.73
CA THR A 94 -3.11 2.17 6.64
C THR A 94 -2.90 3.29 7.65
N ASP A 95 -3.93 3.57 8.45
CA ASP A 95 -3.73 4.21 9.74
C ASP A 95 -2.83 3.35 10.66
N GLU A 96 -2.33 3.93 11.73
CA GLU A 96 -1.46 3.26 12.70
C GLU A 96 -2.08 1.95 13.26
N SER A 97 -3.41 1.90 13.43
CA SER A 97 -4.09 0.73 14.00
C SER A 97 -4.37 -0.39 12.99
N GLY A 98 -4.12 -0.16 11.69
CA GLY A 98 -4.39 -1.14 10.63
C GLY A 98 -5.88 -1.35 10.35
N ARG A 99 -6.73 -0.41 10.75
CA ARG A 99 -8.19 -0.48 10.60
C ARG A 99 -8.69 0.23 9.34
N PHE A 100 -8.00 1.30 8.95
CA PHE A 100 -8.36 2.13 7.81
C PHE A 100 -7.30 2.00 6.73
N LEU A 101 -7.70 1.42 5.60
CA LEU A 101 -6.89 1.37 4.40
C LEU A 101 -6.84 2.74 3.73
N LEU A 102 -5.62 3.20 3.45
CA LEU A 102 -5.34 4.42 2.69
C LEU A 102 -5.09 4.14 1.20
N GLY A 103 -4.56 2.95 0.89
CA GLY A 103 -4.32 2.49 -0.46
C GLY A 103 -3.27 1.37 -0.50
N CYS A 104 -3.01 0.85 -1.69
CA CYS A 104 -2.03 -0.21 -1.91
C CYS A 104 -1.29 0.05 -3.22
N ILE A 105 0.01 -0.25 -3.25
CA ILE A 105 0.84 -0.21 -4.45
C ILE A 105 1.24 -1.63 -4.81
N PHE A 106 1.07 -2.01 -6.06
CA PHE A 106 1.58 -3.29 -6.57
C PHE A 106 2.85 -3.07 -7.39
N LEU A 107 3.91 -3.77 -6.99
CA LEU A 107 5.20 -3.75 -7.66
C LEU A 107 5.45 -5.14 -8.26
N PRO A 108 5.98 -5.25 -9.49
CA PRO A 108 6.45 -6.52 -9.99
C PRO A 108 7.61 -7.00 -9.11
N ARG A 109 7.62 -8.29 -8.76
CA ARG A 109 8.76 -8.90 -8.10
C ARG A 109 9.87 -8.98 -9.13
N MET A 110 10.95 -8.21 -8.94
CA MET A 110 12.14 -8.40 -9.77
C MET A 110 12.72 -9.77 -9.39
N ILE A 111 12.66 -10.71 -10.33
CA ILE A 111 13.31 -12.00 -10.21
C ILE A 111 14.79 -11.74 -10.51
N ASP A 112 15.63 -11.86 -9.48
CA ASP A 112 17.09 -11.93 -9.65
C ASP A 112 17.51 -13.21 -10.39
#